data_AF-A0A1H8CUT7-F1
#
_entry.id   AF-A0A1H8CUT7-F1
#
_cell.length_a   1.000
_cell.length_b   1.000
_cell.length_c   1.000
_cell.angle_alpha   90.00
_cell.angle_beta   90.00
_cell.angle_gamma   90.00
#
_symmetry.space_group_name_H-M   'P 1'
#
loop_
_entity.id
_entity.type
_entity.pdbx_description
1 polymer ?
#
loop_
_entity_poly.entity_id
_entity_poly.type
_entity_poly.pdbx_seq_one_letter_code
_entity_poly.pdbx_strand_id
1 'polypeptide(L)'
;MSTTKDYMNDANDKAHKLAHDANDKAHKLAHDANDKAHEIAHNVSAEARRLRERLAEGTEHLSEAARERVIDARERAIEARRQASRALAGGRDNAVDLFERQPLVVGALAFAVGAAVAALLPKTRTEDAYLGARRDALMDEAERVYHEEKGRAERALSAAKTELSSAAKDATEAATTALKSAANEAETAARDTADRVAKEATKAAKKADKDK
;
A
#
# COMPACT_ATOMS: atom_id res chain seq x y z
N MET A 1 36.90 -26.36 61.28
CA MET A 1 35.84 -26.65 60.28
C MET A 1 34.88 -25.46 60.22
N SER A 2 35.04 -24.53 59.26
CA SER A 2 34.02 -23.50 58.91
C SER A 2 34.18 -22.95 57.48
N THR A 3 35.19 -23.38 56.73
CA THR A 3 35.71 -22.58 55.61
C THR A 3 34.91 -22.68 54.30
N THR A 4 33.93 -23.58 54.17
CA THR A 4 33.18 -23.78 52.92
C THR A 4 31.79 -23.12 52.93
N LYS A 5 31.17 -22.97 54.11
CA LYS A 5 29.84 -22.35 54.24
C LYS A 5 29.90 -20.82 54.14
N ASP A 6 30.94 -20.21 54.67
CA ASP A 6 31.09 -18.75 54.69
C ASP A 6 31.36 -18.17 53.29
N TYR A 7 32.10 -18.89 52.44
CA TYR A 7 32.33 -18.51 51.04
C TYR A 7 31.06 -18.61 50.17
N MET A 8 30.20 -19.60 50.44
CA MET A 8 28.95 -19.76 49.70
C MET A 8 27.93 -18.66 50.07
N ASN A 9 27.92 -18.20 51.32
CA ASN A 9 27.04 -17.12 51.77
C ASN A 9 27.48 -15.75 51.20
N ASP A 10 28.77 -15.42 51.19
CA ASP A 10 29.25 -14.14 50.62
C ASP A 10 29.05 -14.06 49.10
N ALA A 11 29.20 -15.18 48.39
CA ALA A 11 28.90 -15.26 46.96
C ALA A 11 27.40 -15.06 46.68
N ASN A 12 26.53 -15.64 47.50
CA ASN A 12 25.08 -15.49 47.37
C ASN A 12 24.63 -14.05 47.68
N ASP A 13 25.20 -13.42 48.71
CA ASP A 13 24.88 -12.03 49.08
C ASP A 13 25.35 -11.02 48.01
N LYS A 14 26.51 -11.24 47.40
CA LYS A 14 26.99 -10.43 46.28
C LYS A 14 26.12 -10.62 45.04
N ALA A 15 25.69 -11.86 44.75
CA ALA A 15 24.79 -12.15 43.64
C ALA A 15 23.42 -11.49 43.85
N HIS A 16 22.87 -11.53 45.07
CA HIS A 16 21.61 -10.87 45.40
C HIS A 16 21.68 -9.34 45.28
N LYS A 17 22.80 -8.72 45.67
CA LYS A 17 22.99 -7.27 45.49
C LYS A 17 23.12 -6.88 44.02
N LEU A 18 23.88 -7.64 43.24
CA LEU A 18 24.03 -7.41 41.80
C LEU A 18 22.70 -7.59 41.05
N ALA A 19 21.89 -8.56 41.47
CA ALA A 19 20.55 -8.80 40.94
C ALA A 19 19.58 -7.67 41.30
N HIS A 20 19.63 -7.15 42.53
CA HIS A 20 18.82 -6.00 42.95
C HIS A 20 19.18 -4.72 42.18
N ASP A 21 20.47 -4.42 42.02
CA ASP A 21 20.90 -3.22 41.29
C ASP A 21 20.58 -3.29 39.78
N ALA A 22 20.65 -4.49 39.20
CA ALA A 22 20.24 -4.73 37.81
C ALA A 22 18.71 -4.58 37.66
N ASN A 23 17.94 -5.11 38.61
CA ASN A 23 16.48 -5.01 38.60
C ASN A 23 16.01 -3.56 38.77
N ASP A 24 16.64 -2.78 39.64
CA ASP A 24 16.28 -1.37 39.86
C ASP A 24 16.60 -0.48 38.66
N LYS A 25 17.72 -0.74 37.97
CA LYS A 25 18.05 -0.04 36.71
C LYS A 25 17.09 -0.43 35.58
N ALA A 26 16.70 -1.71 35.50
CA ALA A 26 15.74 -2.21 34.54
C ALA A 26 14.34 -1.59 34.78
N HIS A 27 13.90 -1.50 36.04
CA HIS A 27 12.63 -0.86 36.38
C HIS A 27 12.61 0.64 36.03
N LYS A 28 13.72 1.37 36.21
CA LYS A 28 13.80 2.79 35.82
C LYS A 28 13.75 2.99 34.31
N LEU A 29 14.49 2.18 33.55
CA LEU A 29 14.42 2.18 32.08
C LEU A 29 13.02 1.80 31.56
N ALA A 30 12.35 0.85 32.22
CA ALA A 30 10.99 0.45 31.90
C ALA A 30 9.98 1.56 32.19
N HIS A 31 10.13 2.30 33.30
CA HIS A 31 9.29 3.45 33.62
C HIS A 31 9.48 4.61 32.61
N ASP A 32 10.72 4.97 32.29
CA ASP A 32 10.99 6.07 31.33
C ASP A 32 10.52 5.72 29.91
N ALA A 33 10.63 4.44 29.51
CA ALA A 33 10.11 3.96 28.24
C ALA A 33 8.58 3.92 28.22
N ASN A 34 7.94 3.51 29.32
CA ASN A 34 6.49 3.47 29.44
C ASN A 34 5.88 4.88 29.44
N ASP A 35 6.52 5.85 30.08
CA ASP A 35 6.04 7.23 30.14
C ASP A 35 6.14 7.92 28.77
N LYS A 36 7.26 7.75 28.06
CA LYS A 36 7.39 8.22 26.66
C LYS A 36 6.43 7.51 25.71
N ALA A 37 6.21 6.22 25.91
CA ALA A 37 5.24 5.46 25.12
C ALA A 37 3.82 5.96 25.36
N HIS A 38 3.45 6.29 26.60
CA HIS A 38 2.16 6.89 26.93
C HIS A 38 1.98 8.27 26.30
N GLU A 39 3.00 9.12 26.32
CA GLU A 39 2.94 10.45 25.71
C GLU A 39 2.76 10.39 24.18
N ILE A 40 3.51 9.51 23.51
CA ILE A 40 3.36 9.26 22.06
C ILE A 40 1.99 8.65 21.76
N ALA A 41 1.51 7.71 22.58
CA ALA A 41 0.20 7.09 22.39
C ALA A 41 -0.95 8.10 22.53
N HIS A 42 -0.84 9.07 23.45
CA HIS A 42 -1.85 10.12 23.60
C HIS A 42 -1.92 11.05 22.39
N ASN A 43 -0.78 11.42 21.81
CA ASN A 43 -0.73 12.28 20.62
C ASN A 43 -1.23 11.56 19.36
N VAL A 44 -0.79 10.31 19.16
CA VAL A 44 -1.22 9.47 18.02
C VAL A 44 -2.72 9.15 18.11
N SER A 45 -3.24 8.84 19.29
CA SER A 45 -4.67 8.52 19.45
C SER A 45 -5.57 9.73 19.24
N ALA A 46 -5.14 10.93 19.67
CA ALA A 46 -5.87 12.16 19.41
C ALA A 46 -5.91 12.49 17.90
N GLU A 47 -4.80 12.32 17.20
CA GLU A 47 -4.70 12.59 15.76
C GLU A 47 -5.45 11.55 14.92
N ALA A 48 -5.35 10.27 15.29
CA ALA A 48 -6.10 9.19 14.65
C ALA A 48 -7.62 9.36 14.82
N ARG A 49 -8.08 9.82 15.99
CA ARG A 49 -9.49 10.15 16.22
C ARG A 49 -9.97 11.29 15.34
N ARG A 50 -9.21 12.39 15.26
CA ARG A 50 -9.54 13.53 14.38
C ARG A 50 -9.56 13.13 12.90
N LEU A 51 -8.61 12.30 12.47
CA LEU A 51 -8.59 11.79 11.10
C LEU A 51 -9.83 10.91 10.84
N ARG A 52 -10.15 10.00 11.76
CA ARG A 52 -11.32 9.11 11.64
C ARG A 52 -12.63 9.89 11.63
N GLU A 53 -12.76 10.93 12.44
CA GLU A 53 -13.92 11.85 12.43
C GLU A 53 -14.09 12.53 11.06
N ARG A 54 -13.01 13.06 10.49
CA ARG A 54 -13.03 13.64 9.14
C ARG A 54 -13.33 12.60 8.05
N LEU A 55 -12.86 11.37 8.22
CA LEU A 55 -13.19 10.27 7.33
C LEU A 55 -14.64 9.80 7.47
N ALA A 56 -15.26 10.01 8.63
CA ALA A 56 -16.65 9.71 8.91
C ALA A 56 -17.62 10.83 8.49
N GLU A 57 -17.11 12.03 8.25
CA GLU A 57 -17.91 13.19 7.86
C GLU A 57 -18.75 12.89 6.59
N GLY A 58 -20.04 13.23 6.65
CA GLY A 58 -21.02 12.99 5.60
C GLY A 58 -21.60 11.57 5.58
N THR A 59 -21.24 10.71 6.53
CA THR A 59 -21.78 9.34 6.66
C THR A 59 -22.71 9.16 7.87
N GLU A 60 -23.14 10.25 8.50
CA GLU A 60 -23.93 10.26 9.73
C GLU A 60 -25.31 9.59 9.54
N HIS A 61 -25.80 9.53 8.30
CA HIS A 61 -27.06 8.90 7.91
C HIS A 61 -26.92 7.41 7.55
N LEU A 62 -25.71 6.86 7.55
CA LEU A 62 -25.45 5.46 7.24
C LEU A 62 -25.43 4.61 8.52
N SER A 63 -25.71 3.31 8.38
CA SER A 63 -25.52 2.37 9.48
C SER A 63 -24.06 2.32 9.92
N GLU A 64 -23.82 1.99 11.19
CA GLU A 64 -22.48 1.83 11.77
C GLU A 64 -21.53 1.00 10.88
N ALA A 65 -22.02 -0.16 10.39
CA ALA A 65 -21.26 -1.04 9.52
C ALA A 65 -20.99 -0.43 8.12
N ALA A 66 -21.90 0.37 7.58
CA ALA A 66 -21.69 1.06 6.30
C ALA A 66 -20.70 2.23 6.45
N ARG A 67 -20.82 3.00 7.54
CA ARG A 67 -19.87 4.05 7.89
C ARG A 67 -18.45 3.51 8.05
N GLU A 68 -18.29 2.39 8.75
CA GLU A 68 -16.97 1.78 8.93
C GLU A 68 -16.32 1.33 7.62
N ARG A 69 -17.10 0.77 6.67
CA ARG A 69 -16.61 0.46 5.32
C ARG A 69 -16.15 1.69 4.56
N VAL A 70 -16.89 2.80 4.67
CA VAL A 70 -16.51 4.06 4.00
C VAL A 70 -15.22 4.62 4.60
N ILE A 71 -15.07 4.56 5.92
CA ILE A 71 -13.85 4.99 6.61
C ILE A 71 -12.65 4.16 6.14
N ASP A 72 -12.74 2.82 6.15
CA ASP A 72 -11.64 1.92 5.72
C ASP A 72 -11.31 2.13 4.23
N ALA A 73 -12.30 2.36 3.37
CA ALA A 73 -12.07 2.70 1.97
C ALA A 73 -11.36 4.05 1.78
N ARG A 74 -11.78 5.09 2.51
CA ARG A 74 -11.15 6.42 2.46
C ARG A 74 -9.73 6.40 3.03
N GLU A 75 -9.48 5.61 4.07
CA GLU A 75 -8.15 5.41 4.65
C GLU A 75 -7.19 4.80 3.62
N ARG A 76 -7.59 3.70 2.96
CA ARG A 76 -6.80 3.08 1.87
C ARG A 76 -6.53 4.05 0.73
N ALA A 77 -7.52 4.87 0.35
CA ALA A 77 -7.35 5.87 -0.70
C ALA A 77 -6.33 6.96 -0.31
N ILE A 78 -6.34 7.42 0.95
CA ILE A 78 -5.34 8.37 1.46
C ILE A 78 -3.95 7.75 1.48
N GLU A 79 -3.85 6.49 1.88
CA GLU A 79 -2.58 5.77 1.92
C GLU A 79 -1.99 5.58 0.52
N ALA A 80 -2.80 5.08 -0.42
CA ALA A 80 -2.43 4.97 -1.83
C ALA A 80 -2.00 6.33 -2.41
N ARG A 81 -2.73 7.41 -2.08
CA ARG A 81 -2.35 8.77 -2.50
C ARG A 81 -1.00 9.20 -1.90
N ARG A 82 -0.72 8.90 -0.63
CA ARG A 82 0.57 9.25 0.01
C ARG A 82 1.73 8.48 -0.60
N GLN A 83 1.54 7.22 -0.96
CA GLN A 83 2.54 6.41 -1.65
C GLN A 83 2.80 6.97 -3.05
N ALA A 84 1.73 7.21 -3.82
CA ALA A 84 1.83 7.84 -5.14
C ALA A 84 2.53 9.21 -5.07
N SER A 85 2.16 10.08 -4.13
CA SER A 85 2.81 11.38 -3.96
C SER A 85 4.31 11.26 -3.66
N ARG A 86 4.72 10.27 -2.86
CA ARG A 86 6.15 10.03 -2.57
C ARG A 86 6.90 9.54 -3.81
N ALA A 87 6.31 8.63 -4.59
CA ALA A 87 6.87 8.17 -5.85
C ALA A 87 6.99 9.32 -6.88
N LEU A 88 5.98 10.18 -6.96
CA LEU A 88 5.97 11.32 -7.89
C LEU A 88 6.94 12.42 -7.48
N ALA A 89 7.12 12.68 -6.17
CA ALA A 89 8.02 13.73 -5.68
C ALA A 89 9.48 13.49 -6.09
N GLY A 90 9.92 12.23 -6.20
CA GLY A 90 11.28 11.89 -6.66
C GLY A 90 11.44 11.78 -8.18
N GLY A 91 10.34 11.73 -8.93
CA GLY A 91 10.37 11.49 -10.38
C GLY A 91 10.28 12.75 -11.24
N ARG A 92 10.00 13.91 -10.65
CA ARG A 92 9.67 15.14 -11.39
C ARG A 92 10.81 15.62 -12.29
N ASP A 93 12.04 15.63 -11.79
CA ASP A 93 13.20 16.15 -12.53
C ASP A 93 13.55 15.22 -13.70
N ASN A 94 13.48 13.90 -13.51
CA ASN A 94 13.68 12.91 -14.56
C ASN A 94 12.56 12.92 -15.61
N ALA A 95 11.33 13.21 -15.21
CA ALA A 95 10.19 13.30 -16.13
C ALA A 95 10.27 14.53 -17.03
N VAL A 96 10.76 15.66 -16.51
CA VAL A 96 10.98 16.89 -17.30
C VAL A 96 12.08 16.65 -18.35
N ASP A 97 13.21 16.08 -17.95
CA ASP A 97 14.30 15.76 -18.88
C ASP A 97 13.85 14.77 -19.99
N LEU A 98 13.11 13.73 -19.63
CA LEU A 98 12.58 12.77 -20.61
C LEU A 98 11.55 13.41 -21.56
N PHE A 99 10.73 14.34 -21.07
CA PHE A 99 9.75 15.05 -21.90
C PHE A 99 10.42 16.00 -22.90
N GLU A 100 11.45 16.74 -22.47
CA GLU A 100 12.22 17.62 -23.35
C GLU A 100 12.97 16.83 -24.44
N ARG A 101 13.49 15.65 -24.09
CA ARG A 101 14.26 14.81 -25.01
C ARG A 101 13.37 13.98 -25.93
N GLN A 102 12.24 13.47 -25.42
CA GLN A 102 11.39 12.49 -26.11
C GLN A 102 9.90 12.67 -25.81
N PRO A 103 9.26 13.74 -26.31
CA PRO A 103 7.84 14.02 -26.02
C PRO A 103 6.90 12.90 -26.50
N LEU A 104 7.23 12.22 -27.61
CA LEU A 104 6.43 11.10 -28.13
C LEU A 104 6.46 9.88 -27.21
N VAL A 105 7.62 9.56 -26.61
CA VAL A 105 7.74 8.43 -25.69
C VAL A 105 6.99 8.71 -24.39
N VAL A 106 7.11 9.92 -23.85
CA VAL A 106 6.32 10.34 -22.68
C VAL A 106 4.82 10.28 -22.98
N GLY A 107 4.39 10.74 -24.15
CA GLY A 107 2.99 10.66 -24.59
C GLY A 107 2.48 9.21 -24.66
N ALA A 108 3.27 8.29 -25.22
CA ALA A 108 2.93 6.87 -25.28
C ALA A 108 2.84 6.22 -23.89
N LEU A 109 3.78 6.53 -22.98
CA LEU A 109 3.75 6.04 -21.60
C LEU A 109 2.53 6.59 -20.85
N ALA A 110 2.24 7.88 -20.97
CA ALA A 110 1.07 8.49 -20.33
C ALA A 110 -0.24 7.85 -20.83
N PHE A 111 -0.34 7.61 -22.15
CA PHE A 111 -1.48 6.90 -22.73
C PHE A 111 -1.62 5.47 -22.17
N ALA A 112 -0.52 4.71 -22.12
CA ALA A 112 -0.52 3.35 -21.61
C ALA A 112 -0.96 3.29 -20.13
N VAL A 113 -0.45 4.19 -19.30
CA VAL A 113 -0.86 4.31 -17.89
C VAL A 113 -2.34 4.66 -17.79
N GLY A 114 -2.81 5.65 -18.56
CA GLY A 114 -4.22 6.05 -18.60
C GLY A 114 -5.14 4.89 -19.02
N ALA A 115 -4.76 4.13 -20.04
CA ALA A 115 -5.49 2.95 -20.50
C ALA A 115 -5.53 1.84 -19.45
N ALA A 116 -4.41 1.57 -18.77
CA ALA A 116 -4.36 0.58 -17.70
C ALA A 116 -5.28 0.96 -16.53
N VAL A 117 -5.27 2.23 -16.11
CA VAL A 117 -6.19 2.73 -15.09
C VAL A 117 -7.65 2.62 -15.56
N ALA A 118 -7.94 2.97 -16.81
CA ALA A 118 -9.27 2.85 -17.38
C ALA A 118 -9.77 1.39 -17.43
N ALA A 119 -8.88 0.44 -17.73
CA ALA A 119 -9.21 -0.99 -17.78
C ALA A 119 -9.51 -1.61 -16.40
N LEU A 120 -9.03 -1.00 -15.32
CA LEU A 120 -9.30 -1.44 -13.96
C LEU A 120 -10.64 -0.91 -13.41
N LEU A 121 -11.25 0.09 -14.06
CA LEU A 121 -12.55 0.62 -13.65
C LEU A 121 -13.64 -0.43 -13.90
N PRO A 122 -14.49 -0.74 -12.90
CA PRO A 122 -15.55 -1.71 -13.05
C PRO A 122 -16.65 -1.18 -13.98
N LYS A 123 -16.99 -1.98 -15.00
CA LYS A 123 -18.13 -1.74 -15.88
C LYS A 123 -19.43 -1.60 -15.08
N THR A 124 -20.21 -0.57 -15.37
CA THR A 124 -21.48 -0.33 -14.70
C THR A 124 -22.64 -0.92 -15.50
N ARG A 125 -23.66 -1.47 -14.82
CA ARG A 125 -24.82 -2.11 -15.49
C ARG A 125 -25.60 -1.15 -16.39
N THR A 126 -25.65 0.11 -16.00
CA THR A 126 -26.30 1.18 -16.76
C THR A 126 -25.55 1.46 -18.06
N GLU A 127 -24.22 1.49 -18.00
CA GLU A 127 -23.36 1.68 -19.16
C GLU A 127 -23.45 0.51 -20.14
N ASP A 128 -23.45 -0.74 -19.64
CA ASP A 128 -23.64 -1.92 -20.50
C ASP A 128 -24.99 -1.92 -21.21
N ALA A 129 -26.07 -1.45 -20.56
CA ALA A 129 -27.41 -1.42 -21.14
C ALA A 129 -27.57 -0.39 -22.27
N TYR A 130 -26.94 0.78 -22.16
CA TYR A 130 -27.07 1.85 -23.16
C TYR A 130 -25.92 1.88 -24.17
N LEU A 131 -24.74 1.43 -23.79
CA LEU A 131 -23.51 1.55 -24.58
C LEU A 131 -22.90 0.19 -24.94
N GLY A 132 -23.40 -0.94 -24.43
CA GLY A 132 -22.82 -2.27 -24.69
C GLY A 132 -22.66 -2.57 -26.18
N ALA A 133 -23.74 -2.45 -26.96
CA ALA A 133 -23.68 -2.68 -28.41
C ALA A 133 -22.76 -1.69 -29.15
N ARG A 134 -22.66 -0.44 -28.68
CA ARG A 134 -21.76 0.56 -29.27
C ARG A 134 -20.30 0.28 -28.91
N ARG A 135 -20.05 -0.13 -27.67
CA ARG A 135 -18.74 -0.58 -27.18
C ARG A 135 -18.28 -1.79 -27.99
N ASP A 136 -19.12 -2.79 -28.15
CA ASP A 136 -18.77 -4.00 -28.91
C ASP A 136 -18.42 -3.64 -30.36
N ALA A 137 -19.23 -2.81 -31.03
CA ALA A 137 -18.92 -2.31 -32.37
C ALA A 137 -17.61 -1.51 -32.44
N LEU A 138 -17.30 -0.71 -31.42
CA LEU A 138 -16.03 0.02 -31.33
C LEU A 138 -14.84 -0.91 -31.08
N MET A 139 -15.03 -2.00 -30.33
CA MET A 139 -13.99 -2.99 -30.06
C MET A 139 -13.70 -3.83 -31.31
N ASP A 140 -14.75 -4.27 -32.02
CA ASP A 140 -14.62 -4.99 -33.29
C ASP A 140 -13.88 -4.13 -34.33
N GLU A 141 -14.24 -2.84 -34.40
CA GLU A 141 -13.57 -1.88 -35.28
C GLU A 141 -12.11 -1.65 -34.88
N ALA A 142 -11.83 -1.55 -33.57
CA ALA A 142 -10.47 -1.42 -33.07
C ALA A 142 -9.63 -2.67 -33.39
N GLU A 143 -10.20 -3.87 -33.26
CA GLU A 143 -9.53 -5.14 -33.57
C GLU A 143 -9.24 -5.24 -35.07
N ARG A 144 -10.18 -4.85 -35.93
CA ARG A 144 -9.99 -4.78 -37.38
C ARG A 144 -8.85 -3.83 -37.75
N VAL A 145 -8.89 -2.59 -37.26
CA VAL A 145 -7.84 -1.60 -37.50
C VAL A 145 -6.48 -2.07 -36.96
N TYR A 146 -6.46 -2.69 -35.78
CA TYR A 146 -5.24 -3.26 -35.21
C TYR A 146 -4.63 -4.32 -36.14
N HIS A 147 -5.43 -5.27 -36.64
CA HIS A 147 -4.94 -6.30 -37.54
C HIS A 147 -4.44 -5.74 -38.87
N GLU A 148 -5.12 -4.72 -39.42
CA GLU A 148 -4.71 -4.03 -40.65
C GLU A 148 -3.38 -3.29 -40.46
N GLU A 149 -3.21 -2.61 -39.33
CA GLU A 149 -2.06 -1.74 -39.08
C GLU A 149 -0.87 -2.45 -38.43
N LYS A 150 -1.07 -3.60 -37.76
CA LYS A 150 0.01 -4.36 -37.09
C LYS A 150 1.19 -4.62 -38.01
N GLY A 151 0.94 -5.09 -39.24
CA GLY A 151 2.01 -5.37 -40.20
C GLY A 151 2.73 -4.12 -40.72
N ARG A 152 2.09 -2.94 -40.68
CA ARG A 152 2.72 -1.65 -41.01
C ARG A 152 3.55 -1.16 -39.82
N ALA A 153 3.03 -1.30 -38.61
CA ALA A 153 3.71 -0.98 -37.37
C ALA A 153 4.99 -1.81 -37.17
N GLU A 154 4.95 -3.12 -37.40
CA GLU A 154 6.12 -4.01 -37.27
C GLU A 154 7.27 -3.62 -38.23
N ARG A 155 6.93 -3.17 -39.45
CA ARG A 155 7.91 -2.68 -40.43
C ARG A 155 8.49 -1.33 -40.03
N ALA A 156 7.66 -0.40 -39.57
CA ALA A 156 8.10 0.90 -39.08
C ALA A 156 8.99 0.77 -37.81
N LEU A 157 8.61 -0.11 -36.88
CA LEU A 157 9.39 -0.41 -35.68
C LEU A 157 10.74 -1.03 -36.02
N SER A 158 10.79 -1.95 -36.98
CA SER A 158 12.04 -2.57 -37.40
C SER A 158 13.02 -1.55 -38.00
N ALA A 159 12.51 -0.54 -38.72
CA ALA A 159 13.30 0.55 -39.26
C ALA A 159 13.77 1.56 -38.18
N ALA A 160 12.97 1.79 -37.13
CA ALA A 160 13.28 2.73 -36.04
C ALA A 160 14.07 2.10 -34.86
N LYS A 161 14.24 0.78 -34.85
CA LYS A 161 14.80 0.00 -33.73
C LYS A 161 16.20 0.44 -33.30
N THR A 162 17.01 0.92 -34.23
CA THR A 162 18.42 1.28 -33.99
C THR A 162 18.55 2.56 -33.14
N GLU A 163 17.63 3.51 -33.29
CA GLU A 163 17.68 4.80 -32.56
C GLU A 163 16.83 4.77 -31.27
N LEU A 164 15.78 3.95 -31.24
CA LEU A 164 14.84 3.92 -30.12
C LEU A 164 15.26 2.94 -29.00
N SER A 165 16.20 2.02 -29.26
CA SER A 165 16.54 0.94 -28.32
C SER A 165 17.15 1.39 -26.99
N SER A 166 17.77 2.57 -26.90
CA SER A 166 18.35 3.05 -25.64
C SER A 166 17.27 3.66 -24.76
N ALA A 167 16.51 4.63 -25.27
CA ALA A 167 15.48 5.30 -24.51
C ALA A 167 14.26 4.40 -24.21
N ALA A 168 13.96 3.44 -25.08
CA ALA A 168 12.95 2.42 -24.81
C ALA A 168 13.36 1.53 -23.63
N LYS A 169 14.64 1.19 -23.47
CA LYS A 169 15.09 0.37 -22.33
C LYS A 169 14.90 1.10 -21.00
N ASP A 170 15.34 2.36 -20.94
CA ASP A 170 15.22 3.18 -19.72
C ASP A 170 13.75 3.40 -19.32
N ALA A 171 12.88 3.70 -20.30
CA ALA A 171 11.44 3.82 -20.09
C ALA A 171 10.79 2.50 -19.64
N THR A 172 11.21 1.38 -20.23
CA THR A 172 10.64 0.05 -19.94
C THR A 172 11.05 -0.45 -18.55
N GLU A 173 12.30 -0.23 -18.13
CA GLU A 173 12.78 -0.61 -16.80
C GLU A 173 12.10 0.21 -15.69
N ALA A 174 11.93 1.52 -15.91
CA ALA A 174 11.19 2.39 -14.99
C ALA A 174 9.71 1.98 -14.88
N ALA A 175 9.05 1.72 -16.01
CA ALA A 175 7.65 1.26 -16.02
C ALA A 175 7.48 -0.10 -15.35
N THR A 176 8.36 -1.07 -15.64
CA THR A 176 8.30 -2.42 -15.08
C THR A 176 8.52 -2.41 -13.56
N THR A 177 9.45 -1.59 -13.08
CA THR A 177 9.72 -1.47 -11.64
C THR A 177 8.54 -0.84 -10.91
N ALA A 178 7.95 0.23 -11.45
CA ALA A 178 6.76 0.85 -10.88
C ALA A 178 5.57 -0.11 -10.85
N LEU A 179 5.35 -0.88 -11.93
CA LEU A 179 4.29 -1.89 -12.00
C LEU A 179 4.47 -3.00 -10.96
N LYS A 180 5.71 -3.48 -10.80
CA LYS A 180 6.03 -4.59 -9.88
C LYS A 180 5.88 -4.17 -8.42
N SER A 181 6.27 -2.94 -8.07
CA SER A 181 6.05 -2.39 -6.73
C SER A 181 4.56 -2.21 -6.44
N ALA A 182 3.79 -1.65 -7.37
CA ALA A 182 2.34 -1.49 -7.23
C ALA A 182 1.61 -2.84 -7.12
N ALA A 183 2.04 -3.85 -7.89
CA ALA A 183 1.47 -5.21 -7.83
C ALA A 183 1.76 -5.89 -6.49
N ASN A 184 2.99 -5.79 -5.98
CA ASN A 184 3.36 -6.35 -4.68
C ASN A 184 2.61 -5.66 -3.52
N GLU A 185 2.48 -4.33 -3.55
CA GLU A 185 1.72 -3.58 -2.53
C GLU A 185 0.22 -3.92 -2.58
N ALA A 186 -0.36 -4.06 -3.77
CA ALA A 186 -1.75 -4.51 -3.93
C ALA A 186 -1.96 -5.94 -3.40
N GLU A 187 -1.01 -6.86 -3.66
CA GLU A 187 -1.04 -8.23 -3.15
C GLU A 187 -0.92 -8.28 -1.62
N THR A 188 -0.03 -7.47 -1.03
CA THR A 188 0.14 -7.37 0.42
C THR A 188 -1.10 -6.76 1.09
N ALA A 189 -1.65 -5.67 0.55
CA ALA A 189 -2.87 -5.04 1.07
C ALA A 189 -4.09 -5.97 0.96
N ALA A 190 -4.18 -6.76 -0.10
CA ALA A 190 -5.21 -7.78 -0.28
C ALA A 190 -5.07 -8.92 0.74
N ARG A 191 -3.85 -9.41 0.97
CA ARG A 191 -3.56 -10.45 2.00
C ARG A 191 -3.86 -9.97 3.41
N ASP A 192 -3.45 -8.76 3.76
CA ASP A 192 -3.66 -8.21 5.11
C ASP A 192 -5.15 -7.92 5.40
N THR A 193 -5.90 -7.51 4.36
CA THR A 193 -7.36 -7.43 4.43
C THR A 193 -8.00 -8.81 4.61
N ALA A 194 -7.55 -9.81 3.85
CA ALA A 194 -8.06 -11.18 3.95
C ALA A 194 -7.82 -11.78 5.34
N ASP A 195 -6.62 -11.59 5.92
CA ASP A 195 -6.26 -12.06 7.26
C ASP A 195 -7.06 -11.35 8.36
N ARG A 196 -7.32 -10.04 8.25
CA ARG A 196 -8.21 -9.33 9.18
C ARG A 196 -9.64 -9.88 9.12
N VAL A 197 -10.18 -10.06 7.92
CA VAL A 197 -11.54 -10.58 7.74
C VAL A 197 -11.65 -12.01 8.27
N ALA A 198 -10.65 -12.85 8.03
CA ALA A 198 -10.62 -14.22 8.56
C ALA A 198 -10.53 -14.26 10.10
N LYS A 199 -9.71 -13.38 10.71
CA LYS A 199 -9.57 -13.27 12.18
C LYS A 199 -10.84 -12.71 12.85
N GLU A 200 -11.49 -11.72 12.25
CA GLU A 200 -12.75 -11.17 12.76
C GLU A 200 -13.90 -12.19 12.61
N ALA A 201 -13.96 -12.93 11.50
CA ALA A 201 -14.93 -14.00 11.30
C ALA A 201 -14.75 -15.15 12.32
N THR A 202 -13.52 -15.56 12.61
CA THR A 202 -13.24 -16.60 13.63
C THR A 202 -13.49 -16.12 15.05
N LYS A 203 -13.24 -14.84 15.37
CA LYS A 203 -13.63 -14.24 16.66
C LYS A 203 -15.14 -14.18 16.84
N ALA A 204 -15.87 -13.77 15.80
CA ALA A 204 -17.33 -13.72 15.83
C ALA A 204 -17.94 -15.12 16.00
N ALA A 205 -17.41 -16.13 15.30
CA ALA A 205 -17.84 -17.52 15.44
C ALA A 205 -17.58 -18.08 16.86
N LYS A 206 -16.41 -17.82 17.44
CA LYS A 206 -16.09 -18.25 18.81
C LYS A 206 -16.91 -17.54 19.89
N LYS A 207 -17.37 -16.32 19.63
CA LYS A 207 -18.21 -15.57 20.56
C LYS A 207 -19.64 -16.09 20.54
N ALA A 208 -20.17 -16.42 19.37
CA ALA A 208 -21.50 -17.00 19.19
C ALA A 208 -21.66 -18.41 19.80
N ASP A 209 -20.56 -19.16 19.91
CA ASP A 209 -20.55 -20.51 20.51
C ASP A 209 -20.39 -20.50 22.04
N LYS A 210 -20.04 -19.35 22.63
CA LYS A 210 -19.83 -19.19 24.08
C LYS A 210 -21.04 -18.59 24.81
N ASP A 211 -22.00 -18.05 24.06
CA ASP A 211 -23.26 -17.47 24.54
C ASP A 211 -24.46 -18.45 24.39
N LYS A 212 -24.21 -19.72 24.05
CA LYS A 212 -25.18 -20.84 24.11
C LYS A 212 -24.88 -21.74 25.31
#